data_AF-A0A2E3QQ40-F1
#
_entry.id   AF-A0A2E3QQ40-F1
#
_cell.length_a   1.000
_cell.length_b   1.000
_cell.length_c   1.000
_cell.angle_alpha   90.00
_cell.angle_beta   90.00
_cell.angle_gamma   90.00
#
_symmetry.space_group_name_H-M   'P 1'
#
loop_
_entity.id
_entity.type
_entity.pdbx_description
1 polymer ?
#
loop_
_entity_poly.entity_id
_entity_poly.type
_entity_poly.pdbx_seq_one_letter_code
_entity_poly.pdbx_strand_id
1 'polypeptide(L)' 'MDKNNRLKILNILGGSKDGGAEKFYERLAISLEKKSFIDQKLVIRENEKRFSILRSSIKDIDQIKYFYFFNPFCHLK' A
#
# COMPACT_ATOMS: atom_id res chain seq x y z
N MET A 1 -12.69 -28.88 4.62
CA MET A 1 -11.50 -28.02 4.49
C MET A 1 -11.95 -26.79 3.71
N ASP A 2 -11.99 -25.64 4.35
CA ASP A 2 -12.48 -24.41 3.74
C ASP A 2 -11.54 -24.03 2.60
N LYS A 3 -11.95 -24.23 1.34
CA LYS A 3 -11.14 -23.88 0.16
C LYS A 3 -11.28 -22.39 -0.08
N ASN A 4 -10.72 -21.58 0.81
CA ASN A 4 -10.64 -20.14 0.62
C ASN A 4 -9.61 -19.86 -0.48
N ASN A 5 -10.05 -19.98 -1.74
CA ASN A 5 -9.22 -19.82 -2.94
C ASN A 5 -8.86 -18.35 -3.24
N ARG A 6 -9.01 -17.45 -2.26
CA ARG A 6 -8.73 -16.03 -2.43
C ARG A 6 -7.23 -15.77 -2.35
N LEU A 7 -6.70 -15.03 -3.30
CA LEU A 7 -5.30 -14.62 -3.33
C LEU A 7 -5.10 -13.46 -2.36
N LYS A 8 -4.21 -13.63 -1.38
CA LYS A 8 -3.86 -12.58 -0.41
C LYS A 8 -2.65 -11.78 -0.91
N ILE A 9 -2.79 -10.46 -0.98
CA ILE A 9 -1.75 -9.55 -1.45
C ILE A 9 -1.52 -8.47 -0.41
N LEU A 10 -0.26 -8.27 -0.02
CA LEU A 10 0.18 -7.11 0.75
C LEU A 10 0.98 -6.18 -0.17
N ASN A 11 0.43 -5.00 -0.45
CA ASN A 11 1.11 -3.97 -1.21
C ASN A 11 1.71 -2.94 -0.25
N ILE A 12 3.01 -2.66 -0.38
CA ILE A 12 3.72 -1.69 0.44
C ILE A 12 4.27 -0.57 -0.45
N LEU A 13 3.75 0.65 -0.30
CA LEU A 13 4.17 1.83 -1.06
C LEU A 13 5.06 2.73 -0.20
N GLY A 14 6.36 2.70 -0.49
CA GLY A 14 7.39 3.40 0.29
C GLY A 14 7.75 4.80 -0.21
N GLY A 15 7.28 5.21 -1.40
CA GLY A 15 7.68 6.45 -2.04
C GLY A 15 7.20 7.69 -1.28
N SER A 16 8.13 8.63 -1.05
CA SER A 16 7.86 9.87 -0.31
C SER A 16 7.14 10.97 -1.12
N LYS A 17 7.10 10.87 -2.45
CA LYS A 17 6.55 11.88 -3.38
C LYS A 17 5.80 11.25 -4.56
N ASP A 18 5.22 12.10 -5.41
CA ASP A 18 4.52 11.76 -6.66
C ASP A 18 5.49 11.26 -7.77
N GLY A 19 6.13 10.13 -7.54
CA GLY A 19 6.94 9.45 -8.55
C GLY A 19 6.08 8.72 -9.60
N GLY A 20 6.60 8.57 -10.82
CA GLY A 20 5.91 7.82 -11.89
C GLY A 20 5.60 6.37 -11.51
N ALA A 21 6.52 5.71 -10.80
CA ALA A 21 6.34 4.37 -10.28
C ALA A 21 5.20 4.29 -9.25
N GLU A 22 5.12 5.23 -8.31
CA GLU A 22 4.06 5.27 -7.29
C GLU A 22 2.67 5.36 -7.93
N LYS A 23 2.48 6.25 -8.91
CA LYS A 23 1.21 6.37 -9.62
C LYS A 23 0.81 5.07 -10.33
N PHE A 24 1.77 4.29 -10.83
CA PHE A 24 1.48 2.99 -11.41
C PHE A 24 0.97 2.00 -10.35
N TYR A 25 1.66 1.91 -9.21
CA TYR A 25 1.27 0.99 -8.14
C TYR A 25 -0.03 1.39 -7.44
N GLU A 26 -0.33 2.69 -7.33
CA GLU A 26 -1.64 3.18 -6.89
C GLU A 26 -2.77 2.65 -7.80
N ARG A 27 -2.61 2.77 -9.13
CA ARG A 27 -3.59 2.25 -10.09
C ARG A 27 -3.69 0.72 -10.04
N LEU A 28 -2.56 0.04 -9.84
CA LEU A 28 -2.53 -1.42 -9.70
C LEU A 28 -3.31 -1.84 -8.45
N ALA A 29 -3.07 -1.21 -7.30
CA ALA A 29 -3.77 -1.52 -6.06
C ALA A 29 -5.29 -1.29 -6.19
N ILE A 30 -5.71 -0.20 -6.84
CA ILE A 30 -7.13 0.05 -7.14
C ILE A 30 -7.71 -1.03 -8.07
N SER A 31 -6.91 -1.50 -9.04
CA SER A 31 -7.35 -2.54 -9.98
C SER A 31 -7.49 -3.91 -9.32
N LEU A 32 -6.61 -4.22 -8.36
CA LEU A 32 -6.65 -5.45 -7.57
C LEU A 32 -7.87 -5.47 -6.62
N GLU A 33 -8.20 -4.35 -5.99
CA GLU A 33 -9.36 -4.22 -5.10
C GLU A 33 -10.69 -4.58 -5.79
N LYS A 34 -10.77 -4.32 -7.10
CA LYS A 34 -11.95 -4.65 -7.92
C LYS A 34 -12.10 -6.14 -8.22
N LYS A 35 -11.10 -6.97 -7.91
CA LYS A 35 -11.14 -8.41 -8.18
C LYS A 35 -11.73 -9.15 -6.99
N SER A 36 -12.88 -9.79 -7.20
CA SER A 36 -13.62 -10.49 -6.14
C SER A 36 -12.85 -11.64 -5.50
N PHE A 37 -11.82 -12.20 -6.14
CA PHE A 37 -11.00 -13.30 -5.61
C PHE A 37 -9.70 -12.83 -4.93
N ILE A 38 -9.46 -11.52 -4.83
CA ILE A 38 -8.26 -10.97 -4.21
C ILE A 38 -8.62 -10.33 -2.88
N ASP A 39 -7.86 -10.67 -1.85
CA ASP A 39 -7.84 -9.98 -0.56
C ASP A 39 -6.58 -9.14 -0.50
N GLN A 40 -6.73 -7.84 -0.66
CA GLN A 40 -5.60 -6.90 -0.65
C GLN A 40 -5.57 -6.14 0.67
N LYS A 41 -4.36 -5.96 1.20
CA LYS A 41 -4.03 -4.91 2.15
C LYS A 41 -3.02 -3.97 1.53
N LEU A 42 -3.28 -2.66 1.62
CA LEU A 42 -2.35 -1.63 1.18
C LEU A 42 -1.73 -0.93 2.38
N VAL A 43 -0.41 -0.92 2.47
CA VAL A 43 0.31 -0.14 3.47
C VAL A 43 1.08 0.95 2.73
N ILE A 44 0.84 2.21 3.09
CA ILE A 44 1.58 3.33 2.49
C ILE A 44 2.43 4.02 3.54
N ARG A 45 3.58 4.56 3.13
CA ARG A 45 4.30 5.54 3.94
C ARG A 45 3.37 6.73 4.21
N GLU A 46 3.46 7.28 5.44
CA GLU A 46 2.67 8.44 5.88
C GLU A 46 2.61 9.54 4.81
N ASN A 47 1.40 9.77 4.31
CA ASN A 47 1.05 10.78 3.32
C ASN A 47 -0.46 10.96 3.34
N GLU A 48 -0.93 11.96 4.08
CA GLU A 48 -2.37 12.23 4.28
C GLU A 48 -3.14 12.39 2.98
N LYS A 49 -2.56 13.11 2.01
CA LYS A 49 -3.20 13.36 0.72
C LYS A 49 -3.40 12.07 -0.06
N ARG A 50 -2.35 11.25 -0.19
CA ARG A 50 -2.42 9.95 -0.87
C ARG A 50 -3.40 9.00 -0.18
N PHE A 51 -3.36 8.94 1.15
CA PHE A 51 -4.25 8.07 1.91
C PHE A 51 -5.71 8.46 1.72
N SER A 52 -6.05 9.74 1.84
CA SER A 52 -7.41 10.22 1.62
C SER A 52 -7.93 9.84 0.23
N ILE A 53 -7.11 10.00 -0.81
CA ILE A 53 -7.45 9.59 -2.18
C ILE A 53 -7.69 8.08 -2.26
N LEU A 54 -6.75 7.26 -1.77
CA LEU A 54 -6.81 5.80 -1.92
C LEU A 54 -7.88 5.15 -1.02
N ARG A 55 -8.17 5.74 0.15
CA ARG A 55 -9.19 5.26 1.09
C ARG A 55 -10.58 5.23 0.49
N SER A 56 -10.86 6.12 -0.47
CA SER A 56 -12.12 6.10 -1.24
C SER A 56 -12.31 4.83 -2.08
N SER A 57 -11.21 4.16 -2.44
CA SER A 57 -11.19 3.06 -3.42
C SER A 57 -10.73 1.73 -2.84
N ILE A 58 -10.03 1.70 -1.69
CA ILE A 58 -9.41 0.51 -1.10
C ILE A 58 -9.91 0.32 0.34
N LYS A 59 -10.45 -0.88 0.63
CA LYS A 59 -11.10 -1.18 1.91
C LYS A 59 -10.14 -1.41 3.06
N ASP A 60 -9.00 -2.07 2.81
CA ASP A 60 -7.97 -2.34 3.81
C ASP A 60 -6.70 -1.56 3.44
N ILE A 61 -6.58 -0.36 4.00
CA ILE A 61 -5.45 0.53 3.80
C ILE A 61 -4.99 1.11 5.13
N ASP A 62 -3.68 1.07 5.37
CA ASP A 62 -3.02 1.65 6.54
C ASP A 62 -1.89 2.59 6.13
N GLN A 63 -1.55 3.51 7.02
CA GLN A 63 -0.34 4.33 6.93
C GLN A 63 0.68 3.94 7.98
N ILE A 64 1.97 4.06 7.63
CA ILE A 64 3.08 3.88 8.57
C ILE A 64 4.03 5.08 8.53
N LYS A 65 4.35 5.63 9.71
CA LYS A 65 5.26 6.78 9.87
C LYS A 65 6.75 6.39 9.86
N TYR A 66 7.06 5.13 10.20
CA TYR A 66 8.38 4.75 10.71
C TYR A 66 9.23 3.84 9.80
N PHE A 67 9.20 4.00 8.47
CA PHE A 67 10.17 3.27 7.63
C PHE A 67 11.63 3.69 7.93
N TYR A 68 11.83 4.91 8.41
CA TYR A 68 13.14 5.49 8.71
C TYR A 68 13.69 5.06 10.09
N PHE A 69 12.85 4.95 11.12
CA PHE A 69 13.33 4.77 12.50
C PHE A 69 14.02 3.41 12.71
N PHE A 70 13.48 2.35 12.11
CA PHE A 70 14.05 1.00 12.23
C PHE A 70 15.10 0.67 11.16
N ASN A 71 15.40 1.58 10.23
CA ASN A 71 16.43 1.35 9.23
C ASN A 71 17.77 1.93 9.71
N PRO A 72 18.72 1.11 10.21
CA PRO A 72 20.00 1.60 10.72
C PRO A 72 20.82 2.32 9.63
N PHE A 73 20.63 1.97 8.35
CA PHE A 73 21.30 2.61 7.22
C PHE A 73 20.82 4.04 6.95
N CYS A 74 19.65 4.41 7.45
CA CYS A 74 19.11 5.77 7.35
C CYS A 74 19.64 6.74 8.42
N HIS A 75 20.40 6.24 9.40
CA HIS A 75 20.96 7.02 10.52
C HIS A 75 22.49 7.14 10.46
N LEU A 76 23.13 6.51 9.49
CA LEU A 76 24.57 6.67 9.25
C LEU A 76 24.81 8.07 8.64
N LYS A 77 25.53 8.93 9.37
CA LYS A 77 26.02 10.23 8.91
C LYS A 77 27.36 10.08 8.19
#